data_AF-A0A2R4ZUK0-F1
#
_entry.id   AF-A0A2R4ZUK0-F1
#
_cell.length_a   1.000
_cell.length_b   1.000
_cell.length_c   1.000
_cell.angle_alpha   90.00
_cell.angle_beta   90.00
_cell.angle_gamma   90.00
#
_symmetry.space_group_name_H-M   'P 1'
#
loop_
_entity.id
_entity.type
_entity.pdbx_description
1 polymer ?
#
loop_
_entity_poly.entity_id
_entity_poly.type
_entity_poly.pdbx_seq_one_letter_code
_entity_poly.pdbx_strand_id
1 'polypeptide(L)'
;DLAEEVSRIKRYSIENLEGLLKQAMDSVVRVGGRAYYAETPEDARRIVGGIVGKGKIVIKGKSMISEEIGINEYLRKLGNEVWETDLGMLILQAGSERPSHP
;
A
#
# COMPACT_ATOMS: atom_id res chain seq x y z
N ASP A 1 17.65 -3.27 -26.22
CA ASP A 1 18.54 -3.51 -25.08
C ASP A 1 17.84 -3.32 -23.73
N LEU A 2 17.59 -2.10 -23.25
CA LEU A 2 16.95 -1.86 -21.93
C LEU A 2 15.55 -2.50 -21.77
N ALA A 3 14.73 -2.47 -22.81
CA ALA A 3 13.38 -3.07 -22.77
C ALA A 3 13.43 -4.61 -22.60
N GLU A 4 14.40 -5.26 -23.23
CA GLU A 4 14.59 -6.71 -23.12
C GLU A 4 15.12 -7.09 -21.73
N GLU A 5 16.01 -6.27 -21.18
CA GLU A 5 16.52 -6.45 -19.82
C GLU A 5 15.40 -6.36 -18.78
N VAL A 6 14.56 -5.32 -18.86
CA VAL A 6 13.40 -5.17 -17.97
C VAL A 6 12.43 -6.35 -18.11
N SER A 7 12.20 -6.83 -19.34
CA SER A 7 11.36 -8.00 -19.61
C SER A 7 11.91 -9.27 -18.96
N ARG A 8 13.23 -9.47 -19.05
CA ARG A 8 13.93 -10.61 -18.42
C ARG A 8 13.83 -10.55 -16.90
N ILE A 9 14.05 -9.38 -16.30
CA ILE A 9 13.91 -9.17 -14.86
C ILE A 9 12.49 -9.49 -14.40
N LYS A 10 11.47 -8.99 -15.10
CA LYS A 10 10.06 -9.26 -14.77
C LYS A 10 9.76 -10.77 -14.77
N ARG A 11 10.22 -11.49 -15.80
CA ARG A 11 10.00 -12.93 -15.92
C ARG A 11 10.66 -13.69 -14.76
N TYR A 12 11.93 -13.39 -14.50
CA TYR A 12 12.66 -13.96 -13.37
C TYR A 12 11.94 -13.69 -12.04
N SER A 13 11.44 -12.47 -11.84
CA SER A 13 10.75 -12.10 -10.61
C SER A 13 9.44 -12.86 -10.40
N ILE A 14 8.70 -13.15 -11.48
CA ILE A 14 7.48 -13.95 -11.41
C ILE A 14 7.82 -15.41 -11.08
N GLU A 15 8.84 -15.98 -11.72
CA GLU A 15 9.27 -17.36 -11.49
C GLU A 15 9.84 -17.59 -10.08
N ASN A 16 10.40 -16.55 -9.45
CA ASN A 16 11.05 -16.62 -8.14
C ASN A 16 10.30 -15.81 -7.07
N LEU A 17 8.99 -15.57 -7.27
CA LEU A 17 8.21 -14.63 -6.47
C LEU A 17 8.25 -14.93 -4.97
N GLU A 18 8.14 -16.21 -4.58
CA GLU A 18 8.14 -16.61 -3.17
C GLU A 18 9.47 -16.26 -2.47
N GLY A 19 10.60 -16.60 -3.10
CA GLY A 19 11.93 -16.30 -2.57
C GLY A 19 12.19 -14.79 -2.48
N LEU A 20 11.77 -14.04 -3.51
CA LEU A 20 11.91 -12.59 -3.55
C LEU A 20 11.02 -11.89 -2.52
N LEU A 21 9.78 -12.37 -2.33
CA LEU A 21 8.88 -11.90 -1.28
C LEU A 21 9.51 -12.10 0.09
N LYS A 22 10.01 -13.31 0.37
CA LYS A 22 10.70 -13.60 1.64
C LYS A 22 11.88 -12.67 1.84
N GLN A 23 12.73 -12.49 0.83
CA GLN A 23 13.88 -11.59 0.89
C GLN A 23 13.48 -10.14 1.19
N ALA A 24 12.39 -9.66 0.57
CA ALA A 24 11.86 -8.33 0.83
C ALA A 24 11.38 -8.19 2.28
N MET A 25 10.60 -9.16 2.78
CA MET A 25 10.11 -9.17 4.16
C MET A 25 11.27 -9.22 5.17
N ASP A 26 12.26 -10.10 4.95
CA ASP A 26 13.45 -10.22 5.80
C ASP A 26 14.25 -8.91 5.83
N SER A 27 14.31 -8.18 4.71
CA SER A 27 15.00 -6.89 4.63
C SER A 27 14.29 -5.80 5.44
N VAL A 28 12.94 -5.77 5.42
CA VAL A 28 12.15 -4.85 6.26
C VAL A 28 12.35 -5.15 7.74
N VAL A 29 12.32 -6.44 8.13
CA VAL A 29 12.52 -6.85 9.53
C VAL A 29 13.93 -6.49 10.01
N ARG A 30 14.94 -6.65 9.16
CA ARG A 30 16.34 -6.34 9.50
C ARG A 30 16.57 -4.89 9.87
N VAL A 31 15.80 -3.96 9.32
CA VAL A 31 15.87 -2.52 9.65
C VAL A 31 14.90 -2.12 10.77
N GLY A 32 14.36 -3.10 11.50
CA GLY A 32 13.44 -2.88 12.63
C GLY A 32 11.98 -2.68 12.24
N GLY A 33 11.64 -2.85 10.97
CA GLY A 33 10.26 -2.81 10.50
C GLY A 33 9.49 -4.09 10.84
N ARG A 34 8.17 -4.05 10.66
CA ARG A 34 7.31 -5.24 10.69
C ARG A 34 6.78 -5.50 9.30
N ALA A 35 7.07 -6.67 8.76
CA ALA A 35 6.56 -7.10 7.46
C ALA A 35 5.27 -7.92 7.66
N TYR A 36 4.29 -7.65 6.80
CA TYR A 36 3.03 -8.39 6.75
C TYR A 36 2.78 -8.83 5.31
N TYR A 37 2.26 -10.04 5.14
CA TYR A 37 1.83 -10.55 3.86
C TYR A 37 0.30 -10.62 3.81
N ALA A 38 -0.27 -10.19 2.70
CA ALA A 38 -1.70 -10.26 2.40
C ALA A 38 -1.87 -10.83 1.00
N GLU A 39 -2.60 -11.93 0.88
CA GLU A 39 -2.90 -12.57 -0.40
C GLU A 39 -4.04 -11.85 -1.13
N THR A 40 -4.97 -11.26 -0.36
CA THR A 40 -6.17 -10.59 -0.87
C THR A 40 -6.27 -9.12 -0.42
N PRO A 41 -7.01 -8.27 -1.15
CA PRO A 41 -7.40 -6.93 -0.70
C PRO A 41 -8.03 -6.94 0.71
N GLU A 42 -8.86 -7.94 1.00
CA GLU A 42 -9.56 -8.09 2.28
C GLU A 42 -8.58 -8.40 3.43
N ASP A 43 -7.58 -9.25 3.18
CA ASP A 43 -6.51 -9.51 4.16
C ASP A 43 -5.71 -8.25 4.46
N ALA A 44 -5.35 -7.50 3.42
CA ALA A 44 -4.63 -6.24 3.59
C ALA A 44 -5.43 -5.25 4.46
N ARG A 45 -6.72 -5.07 4.17
CA ARG A 45 -7.62 -4.22 4.97
C ARG A 45 -7.66 -4.69 6.43
N ARG A 46 -7.86 -5.98 6.67
CA ARG A 46 -7.94 -6.57 8.02
C ARG A 46 -6.64 -6.36 8.79
N ILE A 47 -5.49 -6.62 8.17
CA ILE A 47 -4.18 -6.43 8.79
C ILE A 47 -3.97 -4.95 9.14
N VAL A 48 -4.18 -4.04 8.20
CA VAL A 48 -4.01 -2.60 8.42
C VAL A 48 -4.98 -2.10 9.50
N GLY A 49 -6.23 -2.54 9.48
CA GLY A 49 -7.21 -2.22 10.53
C GLY A 49 -6.80 -2.71 11.91
N GLY A 50 -6.21 -3.91 12.01
CA GLY A 50 -5.67 -4.43 13.26
C GLY A 50 -4.48 -3.64 13.80
N ILE A 51 -3.63 -3.13 12.90
CA ILE A 51 -2.47 -2.28 13.26
C ILE A 51 -2.94 -0.91 13.72
N VAL A 52 -3.86 -0.29 12.97
CA VAL A 52 -4.32 1.08 13.22
C VAL A 52 -5.28 1.13 14.41
N GLY A 53 -6.29 0.26 14.45
CA GLY A 53 -7.40 0.33 15.41
C GLY A 53 -8.52 1.27 14.96
N LYS A 54 -9.23 1.86 15.92
CA LYS A 54 -10.44 2.68 15.71
C LYS A 54 -10.31 4.06 16.35
N GLY A 55 -11.05 5.04 15.83
CA GLY A 55 -11.16 6.37 16.44
C GLY A 55 -9.88 7.20 16.42
N LYS A 56 -8.98 6.96 15.46
CA LYS A 56 -7.68 7.64 15.36
C LYS A 56 -7.65 8.62 14.19
N ILE A 57 -6.76 9.60 14.30
CA ILE A 57 -6.27 10.38 13.16
C ILE A 57 -5.10 9.61 12.55
N VAL A 58 -5.19 9.30 11.27
CA VAL A 58 -4.23 8.49 10.52
C VAL A 58 -3.66 9.34 9.40
N ILE A 59 -2.36 9.55 9.44
CA ILE A 59 -1.61 10.20 8.37
C ILE A 59 -0.79 9.12 7.66
N LYS A 60 -1.02 8.92 6.37
CA LYS A 60 -0.27 7.94 5.57
C LYS A 60 0.29 8.55 4.28
N GLY A 61 1.35 7.94 3.74
CA GLY A 61 1.84 8.27 2.40
C GLY A 61 0.88 7.81 1.30
N LYS A 62 1.01 8.40 0.10
CA LYS A 62 0.24 7.98 -1.08
C LYS A 62 0.70 6.63 -1.59
N SER A 63 -0.28 5.80 -1.94
CA SER A 63 -0.05 4.54 -2.65
C SER A 63 -1.28 4.22 -3.48
N MET A 64 -1.10 4.09 -4.80
CA MET A 64 -2.18 3.71 -5.73
C MET A 64 -2.79 2.35 -5.34
N ILE A 65 -1.96 1.38 -4.95
CA ILE A 65 -2.43 0.08 -4.47
C ILE A 65 -3.36 0.24 -3.26
N SER A 66 -3.03 1.14 -2.32
CA SER A 66 -3.87 1.35 -1.13
C SER A 66 -5.24 1.97 -1.46
N GLU A 67 -5.32 2.72 -2.57
CA GLU A 67 -6.56 3.29 -3.09
C GLU A 67 -7.37 2.24 -3.86
N GLU A 68 -6.75 1.48 -4.77
CA GLU A 68 -7.37 0.40 -5.53
C GLU A 68 -8.00 -0.66 -4.61
N ILE A 69 -7.30 -1.03 -3.53
CA ILE A 69 -7.82 -1.97 -2.54
C ILE A 69 -8.63 -1.29 -1.44
N GLY A 70 -8.94 0.01 -1.52
CA GLY A 70 -9.89 0.68 -0.62
C GLY A 70 -9.49 0.72 0.87
N ILE A 71 -8.19 0.84 1.18
CA ILE A 71 -7.70 0.92 2.57
C ILE A 71 -8.30 2.12 3.31
N ASN A 72 -8.36 3.29 2.67
CA ASN A 72 -8.87 4.50 3.32
C ASN A 72 -10.34 4.38 3.69
N GLU A 73 -11.17 3.88 2.78
CA GLU A 73 -12.59 3.69 3.04
C GLU A 73 -12.80 2.69 4.18
N TYR A 74 -12.03 1.60 4.19
CA TYR A 74 -12.06 0.63 5.26
C TYR A 74 -11.70 1.24 6.62
N LEU A 75 -10.63 2.02 6.70
CA LEU A 75 -10.22 2.70 7.93
C LEU A 75 -11.24 3.76 8.38
N ARG A 76 -11.86 4.49 7.46
CA ARG A 76 -12.95 5.44 7.78
C ARG A 76 -14.19 4.73 8.33
N LYS A 77 -14.55 3.55 7.79
CA LYS A 77 -15.63 2.69 8.34
C LYS A 77 -15.36 2.22 9.77
N LEU A 78 -14.09 2.15 10.16
CA LEU A 78 -13.67 1.88 11.55
C LEU A 78 -13.69 3.12 12.46
N GLY A 79 -14.15 4.28 11.95
CA GLY A 79 -14.24 5.53 12.69
C GLY A 79 -12.93 6.32 12.74
N ASN A 80 -11.97 6.03 11.84
CA ASN A 80 -10.74 6.80 11.75
C ASN A 80 -10.87 7.99 10.80
N GLU A 81 -10.17 9.07 11.10
CA GLU A 81 -9.95 10.20 10.20
C GLU A 81 -8.66 9.96 9.43
N VAL A 82 -8.73 9.84 8.10
CA VAL A 82 -7.61 9.34 7.27
C VAL A 82 -7.18 10.39 6.26
N TRP A 83 -5.93 10.81 6.36
CA TRP A 83 -5.28 11.83 5.53
C TRP A 83 -4.10 11.25 4.75
N GLU A 84 -3.95 11.67 3.49
CA GLU A 84 -2.79 11.32 2.67
C GLU A 84 -1.82 12.50 2.52
N THR A 85 -0.53 12.24 2.62
CA THR A 85 0.51 13.30 2.65
C THR A 85 1.04 13.72 1.28
N ASP A 86 0.55 13.15 0.17
CA ASP A 86 0.86 13.69 -1.16
C ASP A 86 0.12 15.02 -1.32
N LEU A 87 0.86 16.10 -1.61
CA LEU A 87 0.30 17.44 -1.79
C LEU A 87 -0.85 17.47 -2.81
N GLY A 88 -0.73 16.74 -3.93
CA GLY A 88 -1.78 16.66 -4.93
C GLY A 88 -3.03 15.95 -4.41
N MET A 89 -2.86 14.94 -3.56
CA MET A 89 -3.98 14.21 -2.96
C MET A 89 -4.60 14.96 -1.77
N LEU A 90 -3.80 15.72 -1.03
CA LEU A 90 -4.27 16.60 0.04
C LEU A 90 -5.13 17.74 -0.52
N ILE A 91 -4.75 18.29 -1.68
CA ILE A 91 -5.57 19.26 -2.42
C ILE A 91 -6.90 18.63 -2.89
N LEU A 92 -6.87 17.41 -3.45
CA LEU A 92 -8.07 16.69 -3.86
C LEU A 92 -8.99 16.32 -2.67
N GLN A 93 -8.41 15.89 -1.55
CA GLN A 93 -9.14 15.58 -0.30
C GLN A 93 -9.80 16.82 0.30
N ALA A 94 -9.16 18.00 0.18
CA ALA A 94 -9.76 19.27 0.56
C ALA A 94 -10.86 19.73 -0.42
N GLY A 95 -10.77 19.33 -1.70
CA GLY A 95 -11.66 19.76 -2.78
C GLY A 95 -12.86 18.87 -3.07
N SER A 96 -13.00 17.70 -2.45
CA SER A 96 -14.05 16.70 -2.74
C SER A 96 -14.06 16.15 -4.19
N GLU A 97 -12.94 16.22 -4.92
CA GLU A 97 -12.82 15.70 -6.28
C GLU A 97 -12.08 14.35 -6.32
N ARG A 98 -12.49 13.47 -7.24
CA ARG A 98 -11.81 12.18 -7.47
C ARG A 98 -10.53 12.42 -8.28
N PRO A 99 -9.42 11.72 -7.99
CA PRO A 99 -8.21 11.84 -8.78
C PRO A 99 -8.45 11.42 -10.24
N SER A 100 -7.86 12.17 -11.17
CA SER A 100 -7.69 11.79 -12.58
C SER A 100 -6.20 11.67 -12.91
N HIS A 101 -5.84 10.66 -13.69
CA HIS A 101 -4.46 10.24 -13.93
C HIS A 101 -3.94 10.78 -15.27
N PRO A 102 -2.66 11.22 -15.38
CA PRO A 102 -1.91 11.22 -16.65
C PRO A 102 -1.18 9.89 -16.90
#